data_AF-A0A6H9Y9A2-F1
#
_entry.id   AF-A0A6H9Y9A2-F1
#
_cell.length_a   1.000
_cell.length_b   1.000
_cell.length_c   1.000
_cell.angle_alpha   90.00
_cell.angle_beta   90.00
_cell.angle_gamma   90.00
#
_symmetry.space_group_name_H-M   'P 1'
#
loop_
_entity.id
_entity.type
_entity.pdbx_description
1 polymer ?
#
loop_
_entity_poly.entity_id
_entity_poly.type
_entity_poly.pdbx_seq_one_letter_code
_entity_poly.pdbx_strand_id
1 'polypeptide(L)'
;MQNTILSRFSLLACLAVIGFVGFNLPLYRDATFPAIGHVGLYTPIILLLYPLVMRSLCRCEKQPLGEYVEERAERYAQTSMRQASWGFAISSAAAVAAGIWLPFIAKDLGLALGWERSLVGTLPVAAVTSAPEAVATLATLRLGAVDLAIGNLLGSNLFAIALIAIDDLAYLPGPLLADVSIAHAASSFLAMMMSGLAVVGLLLRPQSRVLRSVSWISLMLLVIYLPNSLFLYLHGQ
;
A
#
# COMPACT_ATOMS: atom_id res chain seq x y z
N MET A 1 -23.62 -12.30 -10.17
CA MET A 1 -22.58 -12.58 -11.18
C MET A 1 -21.75 -11.35 -11.55
N GLN A 2 -22.36 -10.18 -11.78
CA GLN A 2 -21.67 -8.96 -12.19
C GLN A 2 -20.66 -8.41 -11.15
N ASN A 3 -20.97 -8.50 -9.85
CA ASN A 3 -20.07 -8.05 -8.78
C ASN A 3 -18.78 -8.86 -8.65
N THR A 4 -18.85 -10.17 -8.89
CA THR A 4 -17.68 -11.05 -8.80
C THR A 4 -16.70 -10.77 -9.93
N ILE A 5 -17.20 -10.41 -11.11
CA ILE A 5 -16.38 -10.05 -12.27
C ILE A 5 -15.73 -8.68 -12.06
N LEU A 6 -16.48 -7.70 -11.57
CA LEU A 6 -15.97 -6.36 -11.29
C LEU A 6 -14.90 -6.37 -10.18
N SER A 7 -15.11 -7.18 -9.13
CA SER A 7 -14.15 -7.41 -8.05
C SER A 7 -12.84 -8.01 -8.58
N ARG A 8 -12.93 -9.05 -9.39
CA ARG A 8 -11.76 -9.71 -9.99
C ARG A 8 -11.00 -8.77 -10.94
N PHE A 9 -11.72 -7.99 -11.72
CA PHE A 9 -11.14 -6.99 -12.62
C PHE A 9 -10.40 -5.89 -11.85
N SER A 10 -11.01 -5.35 -10.78
CA SER A 10 -10.38 -4.32 -9.94
C SER A 10 -9.09 -4.82 -9.30
N LEU A 11 -9.09 -6.05 -8.80
CA LEU A 11 -7.91 -6.69 -8.19
C LEU A 11 -6.79 -6.94 -9.20
N LEU A 12 -7.13 -7.41 -10.40
CA LEU A 12 -6.17 -7.58 -11.50
C LEU A 12 -5.61 -6.23 -11.97
N ALA A 13 -6.42 -5.18 -11.99
CA ALA A 13 -5.97 -3.84 -12.33
C ALA A 13 -5.00 -3.27 -11.28
N CYS A 14 -5.25 -3.49 -9.98
CA CYS A 14 -4.28 -3.16 -8.93
C CYS A 14 -2.94 -3.87 -9.15
N LEU A 15 -3.00 -5.18 -9.43
CA LEU A 15 -1.80 -5.97 -9.70
C LEU A 15 -1.05 -5.48 -10.94
N ALA A 16 -1.78 -5.13 -12.00
CA ALA A 16 -1.19 -4.61 -13.23
C ALA A 16 -0.47 -3.28 -13.00
N VAL A 17 -1.03 -2.38 -12.18
CA VAL A 17 -0.40 -1.10 -11.84
C VAL A 17 0.86 -1.31 -10.97
N ILE A 18 0.76 -2.13 -9.91
CA ILE A 18 1.92 -2.48 -9.06
C ILE A 18 3.01 -3.18 -9.90
N GLY A 19 2.58 -4.09 -10.77
CA GLY A 19 3.39 -4.84 -11.73
C GLY A 19 4.14 -3.94 -12.70
N PHE A 20 3.43 -2.96 -13.25
CA PHE A 20 3.99 -2.00 -14.19
C PHE A 20 5.09 -1.17 -13.51
N VAL A 21 4.84 -0.61 -12.33
CA VAL A 21 5.85 0.21 -11.64
C VAL A 21 7.10 -0.60 -11.26
N GLY A 22 6.92 -1.81 -10.71
CA GLY A 22 8.06 -2.67 -10.34
C GLY A 22 8.89 -3.14 -11.53
N PHE A 23 8.25 -3.47 -12.67
CA PHE A 23 8.94 -3.90 -13.89
C PHE A 23 9.70 -2.77 -14.58
N ASN A 24 9.21 -1.53 -14.50
CA ASN A 24 9.85 -0.38 -15.15
C ASN A 24 11.16 0.05 -14.46
N LEU A 25 11.38 -0.27 -13.17
CA LEU A 25 12.56 0.18 -12.43
C LEU A 25 13.92 -0.18 -13.10
N PRO A 26 14.20 -1.43 -13.50
CA PRO A 26 15.46 -1.75 -14.19
C PRO A 26 15.59 -1.08 -15.58
N LEU A 27 14.48 -0.86 -16.27
CA LEU A 27 14.45 -0.31 -17.63
C LEU A 27 14.84 1.19 -17.70
N TYR A 28 14.55 1.97 -16.65
CA TYR A 28 14.94 3.39 -16.60
C TYR A 28 16.44 3.60 -16.36
N ARG A 29 17.14 2.62 -15.78
CA ARG A 29 18.59 2.70 -15.53
C ARG A 29 19.42 2.46 -16.78
N ASP A 30 18.98 1.55 -17.66
CA ASP A 30 19.65 1.30 -18.95
C ASP A 30 19.38 2.40 -19.99
N ALA A 31 18.74 3.52 -19.57
CA ALA A 31 18.31 4.62 -20.43
C ALA A 31 17.43 4.20 -21.61
N THR A 32 16.81 3.02 -21.54
CA THR A 32 15.98 2.48 -22.62
C THR A 32 14.55 2.99 -22.57
N PHE A 33 14.11 3.52 -21.42
CA PHE A 33 12.74 3.98 -21.25
C PHE A 33 12.58 5.50 -21.48
N PRO A 34 11.57 5.91 -22.26
CA PRO A 34 11.34 7.32 -22.57
C PRO A 34 10.96 8.11 -21.32
N ALA A 35 11.59 9.27 -21.14
CA ALA A 35 11.21 10.29 -20.16
C ALA A 35 10.66 11.53 -20.90
N ILE A 36 9.76 12.26 -20.25
CA ILE A 36 9.21 13.52 -20.75
C ILE A 36 9.81 14.64 -19.91
N GLY A 37 10.90 15.25 -20.38
CA GLY A 37 11.66 16.23 -19.60
C GLY A 37 12.32 15.58 -18.38
N HIS A 38 12.06 16.10 -17.17
CA HIS A 38 12.55 15.53 -15.92
C HIS A 38 11.67 14.41 -15.35
N VAL A 39 10.51 14.14 -15.96
CA VAL A 39 9.51 13.20 -15.43
C VAL A 39 9.55 11.88 -16.21
N GLY A 40 9.53 10.75 -15.51
CA GLY A 40 9.46 9.44 -16.16
C GLY A 40 8.08 9.19 -16.77
N LEU A 41 8.01 8.48 -17.90
CA LEU A 41 6.73 8.10 -18.54
C LEU A 41 5.84 7.20 -17.66
N TYR A 42 6.36 6.62 -16.58
CA TYR A 42 5.53 5.93 -15.57
C TYR A 42 4.60 6.88 -14.83
N THR A 43 5.00 8.13 -14.58
CA THR A 43 4.23 9.13 -13.83
C THR A 43 2.89 9.47 -14.46
N PRO A 44 2.80 9.87 -15.74
CA PRO A 44 1.50 10.11 -16.38
C PRO A 44 0.64 8.84 -16.46
N ILE A 45 1.25 7.66 -16.61
CA ILE A 45 0.52 6.38 -16.61
C ILE A 45 -0.10 6.11 -15.22
N ILE A 46 0.67 6.27 -14.15
CA ILE A 46 0.17 6.11 -12.77
C ILE A 46 -0.96 7.11 -12.49
N LEU A 47 -0.79 8.38 -12.85
CA LEU A 47 -1.80 9.42 -12.63
C LEU A 47 -3.10 9.17 -13.42
N LEU A 48 -3.03 8.53 -14.59
CA LEU A 48 -4.20 8.13 -15.36
C LEU A 48 -4.87 6.85 -14.83
N LEU A 49 -4.07 5.84 -14.46
CA LEU A 49 -4.58 4.55 -13.99
C LEU A 49 -5.11 4.61 -12.56
N TYR A 50 -4.47 5.36 -11.66
CA TYR A 50 -4.89 5.50 -10.27
C TYR A 50 -6.39 5.85 -10.11
N PRO A 51 -6.94 6.92 -10.72
CA PRO A 51 -8.36 7.25 -10.57
C PRO A 51 -9.27 6.20 -11.24
N LEU A 52 -8.82 5.52 -12.29
CA LEU A 52 -9.58 4.46 -12.95
C LEU A 52 -9.72 3.24 -12.03
N VAL A 53 -8.60 2.78 -11.45
CA VAL A 53 -8.57 1.65 -10.52
C VAL A 53 -9.30 2.00 -9.22
N MET A 54 -9.08 3.20 -8.68
CA MET A 54 -9.76 3.66 -7.46
C MET A 54 -11.28 3.75 -7.64
N ARG A 55 -11.76 4.24 -8.80
CA ARG A 55 -13.19 4.23 -9.12
C ARG A 55 -13.76 2.82 -9.22
N SER A 56 -13.00 1.87 -9.79
CA SER A 56 -13.40 0.46 -9.84
C SER A 56 -13.51 -0.12 -8.44
N LEU A 57 -12.53 0.15 -7.57
CA LEU A 57 -12.48 -0.34 -6.20
C LEU A 57 -13.66 0.20 -5.37
N CYS A 58 -13.90 1.52 -5.40
CA CYS A 58 -15.03 2.14 -4.69
C CYS A 58 -16.39 1.62 -5.18
N ARG A 59 -16.53 1.27 -6.46
CA ARG A 59 -17.78 0.70 -6.98
C ARG A 59 -18.04 -0.70 -6.43
N CYS A 60 -17.00 -1.49 -6.20
CA CYS A 60 -17.14 -2.81 -5.57
C CYS A 60 -17.51 -2.71 -4.08
N GLU A 61 -16.99 -1.70 -3.38
CA GLU A 61 -17.17 -1.55 -1.93
C GLU A 61 -18.58 -1.04 -1.55
N LYS A 62 -19.21 -0.20 -2.39
CA LYS A 62 -20.49 0.46 -2.09
C LYS A 62 -21.66 -0.46 -1.75
N GLN A 63 -21.63 -1.73 -2.12
CA GLN A 63 -22.75 -2.66 -1.90
C GLN A 63 -22.73 -3.35 -0.52
N PRO A 64 -21.64 -4.00 -0.08
CA PRO A 64 -21.55 -4.50 1.29
C PRO A 64 -21.48 -3.38 2.32
N LEU A 65 -20.95 -2.20 1.97
CA LEU A 65 -20.83 -1.06 2.89
C LEU A 65 -22.18 -0.55 3.40
N GLY A 66 -23.27 -0.67 2.62
CA GLY A 66 -24.60 -0.20 3.01
C GLY A 66 -25.12 -0.87 4.28
N GLU A 67 -25.00 -2.21 4.36
CA GLU A 67 -25.48 -3.00 5.50
C GLU A 67 -24.68 -2.68 6.79
N TYR A 68 -23.35 -2.55 6.69
CA TYR A 68 -22.51 -2.14 7.83
C TYR A 68 -22.77 -0.69 8.29
N VAL A 69 -23.00 0.23 7.34
CA VAL A 69 -23.31 1.63 7.64
C VAL A 69 -24.67 1.74 8.31
N GLU A 70 -25.65 0.95 7.88
CA GLU A 70 -26.99 0.91 8.46
C GLU A 70 -26.97 0.33 9.89
N GLU A 71 -26.29 -0.80 10.10
CA GLU A 71 -26.10 -1.39 11.44
C GLU A 71 -25.39 -0.40 12.41
N ARG A 72 -24.39 0.34 11.92
CA ARG A 72 -23.74 1.38 12.71
C ARG A 72 -24.60 2.62 12.92
N ALA A 73 -25.36 3.05 11.92
CA ALA A 73 -26.24 4.19 12.03
C ALA A 73 -27.30 3.95 13.11
N GLU A 74 -27.79 2.71 13.24
CA GLU A 74 -28.65 2.29 14.35
C GLU A 74 -27.92 2.31 15.69
N ARG A 75 -26.71 1.74 15.76
CA ARG A 75 -25.91 1.68 17.00
C ARG A 75 -25.48 3.05 17.51
N TYR A 76 -25.31 4.03 16.61
CA TYR A 76 -24.89 5.40 16.90
C TYR A 76 -25.97 6.44 16.60
N ALA A 77 -27.26 6.05 16.60
CA ALA A 77 -28.38 6.92 16.29
C ALA A 77 -28.46 8.21 17.14
N GLN A 78 -27.81 8.21 18.31
CA GLN A 78 -27.72 9.34 19.25
C GLN A 78 -26.57 10.31 18.94
N THR A 79 -25.63 9.97 18.07
CA THR A 79 -24.52 10.89 17.71
C THR A 79 -24.97 11.89 16.66
N SER A 80 -24.79 13.18 16.94
CA SER A 80 -25.08 14.21 15.93
C SER A 80 -24.04 14.16 14.80
N MET A 81 -24.48 14.45 13.56
CA MET A 81 -23.60 14.56 12.40
C MET A 81 -22.38 15.44 12.68
N ARG A 82 -22.58 16.56 13.39
CA ARG A 82 -21.51 17.52 13.72
C ARG A 82 -20.47 16.92 14.66
N GLN A 83 -20.89 16.13 15.65
CA GLN A 83 -19.99 15.41 16.55
C GLN A 83 -19.21 14.32 15.81
N ALA A 84 -19.87 13.58 14.91
CA ALA A 84 -19.22 12.57 14.09
C ALA A 84 -18.15 13.19 13.16
N SER A 85 -18.48 14.30 12.49
CA SER A 85 -17.54 15.01 11.62
C SER A 85 -16.34 15.57 12.40
N TRP A 86 -16.56 16.16 13.58
CA TRP A 86 -15.45 16.66 14.42
C TRP A 86 -14.59 15.53 14.97
N GLY A 87 -15.21 14.44 15.45
CA GLY A 87 -14.49 13.25 15.90
C GLY A 87 -13.62 12.65 14.80
N PHE A 88 -14.16 12.54 13.58
CA PHE A 88 -13.42 12.11 12.40
C PHE A 88 -12.26 13.07 12.08
N ALA A 89 -12.51 14.38 12.02
CA ALA A 89 -11.50 15.38 11.69
C ALA A 89 -10.32 15.39 12.67
N ILE A 90 -10.60 15.29 13.98
CA ILE A 90 -9.56 15.23 15.02
C ILE A 90 -8.77 13.93 14.88
N SER A 91 -9.46 12.80 14.68
CA SER A 91 -8.81 11.49 14.56
C SER A 91 -7.93 11.40 13.31
N SER A 92 -8.41 11.93 12.17
CA SER A 92 -7.64 11.97 10.93
C SER A 92 -6.45 12.91 11.05
N ALA A 93 -6.62 14.08 11.69
CA ALA A 93 -5.51 15.01 11.92
C ALA A 93 -4.43 14.39 12.80
N ALA A 94 -4.82 13.70 13.88
CA ALA A 94 -3.87 12.98 14.74
C ALA A 94 -3.15 11.87 13.98
N ALA A 95 -3.85 11.11 13.12
CA ALA A 95 -3.24 10.06 12.30
C ALA A 95 -2.24 10.64 11.28
N VAL A 96 -2.58 11.76 10.62
CA VAL A 96 -1.68 12.45 9.69
C VAL A 96 -0.46 13.01 10.42
N ALA A 97 -0.64 13.66 11.57
CA ALA A 97 0.47 14.19 12.36
C ALA A 97 1.43 13.06 12.81
N ALA A 98 0.88 11.93 13.26
CA ALA A 98 1.67 10.75 13.60
C ALA A 98 2.41 10.19 12.37
N GLY A 99 1.73 10.07 11.22
CA GLY A 99 2.33 9.61 9.97
C GLY A 99 3.46 10.50 9.44
N ILE A 100 3.40 11.81 9.70
CA ILE A 100 4.46 12.75 9.34
C ILE A 100 5.66 12.63 10.29
N TRP A 101 5.43 12.53 11.61
CA TRP A 101 6.52 12.57 12.60
C TRP A 101 7.21 11.24 12.86
N LEU A 102 6.46 10.14 12.95
CA LEU A 102 7.02 8.87 13.36
C LEU A 102 8.17 8.37 12.44
N PRO A 103 8.15 8.59 11.11
CA PRO A 103 9.27 8.18 10.24
C PRO A 103 10.59 8.86 10.61
N PHE A 104 10.57 10.13 11.03
CA PHE A 104 11.77 10.84 11.48
C PHE A 104 12.30 10.27 12.79
N ILE A 105 11.40 9.96 13.73
CA ILE A 105 11.77 9.30 15.00
C ILE A 105 12.39 7.93 14.74
N ALA A 106 11.78 7.14 13.84
CA ALA A 106 12.29 5.84 13.43
C ALA A 106 13.68 5.96 12.80
N LYS A 107 13.89 7.01 12.01
CA LYS A 107 15.19 7.33 11.42
C LYS A 107 16.25 7.62 12.48
N ASP A 108 15.95 8.52 13.40
CA ASP A 108 16.89 8.95 14.44
C ASP A 108 17.24 7.81 15.40
N LEU A 109 16.25 6.99 15.77
CA LEU A 109 16.46 5.77 16.57
C LEU A 109 17.35 4.77 15.85
N GLY A 110 17.11 4.52 14.56
CA GLY A 110 17.92 3.60 13.77
C GLY A 110 19.39 4.05 13.70
N LEU A 111 19.63 5.34 13.49
CA LEU A 111 20.98 5.91 13.50
C LEU A 111 21.63 5.82 14.89
N ALA A 112 20.89 6.08 15.96
CA ALA A 112 21.39 5.97 17.33
C ALA A 112 21.74 4.52 17.74
N LEU A 113 21.04 3.53 17.18
CA LEU A 113 21.29 2.11 17.38
C LEU A 113 22.44 1.57 16.50
N GLY A 114 23.06 2.41 15.67
CA GLY A 114 24.18 2.04 14.80
C GLY A 114 23.75 1.25 13.56
N TRP A 115 22.49 1.34 13.14
CA TRP A 115 22.01 0.65 11.94
C TRP A 115 22.45 1.40 10.68
N GLU A 116 22.70 0.66 9.60
CA GLU A 116 23.02 1.25 8.30
C GLU A 116 21.84 2.07 7.75
N ARG A 117 22.12 3.17 7.04
CA ARG A 117 21.08 4.09 6.54
C ARG A 117 20.01 3.40 5.69
N SER A 118 20.42 2.43 4.88
CA SER A 118 19.51 1.60 4.07
C SER A 118 18.53 0.80 4.95
N LEU A 119 18.99 0.25 6.07
CA LEU A 119 18.17 -0.52 7.01
C LEU A 119 17.14 0.32 7.73
N VAL A 120 17.59 1.49 8.17
CA VAL A 120 16.74 2.45 8.85
C VAL A 120 15.59 2.90 7.93
N GLY A 121 15.89 3.13 6.64
CA GLY A 121 14.90 3.53 5.65
C GLY A 121 13.93 2.43 5.20
N THR A 122 14.32 1.16 5.31
CA THR A 122 13.53 0.04 4.75
C THR A 122 12.63 -0.67 5.75
N LEU A 123 13.07 -0.86 7.00
CA LEU A 123 12.32 -1.63 7.99
C LEU A 123 11.57 -0.76 9.02
N PRO A 124 12.23 0.06 9.85
CA PRO A 124 11.55 0.95 10.81
C PRO A 124 10.61 1.93 10.14
N VAL A 125 11.08 2.62 9.11
CA VAL A 125 10.30 3.64 8.40
C VAL A 125 9.08 2.99 7.75
N ALA A 126 9.23 1.87 7.02
CA ALA A 126 8.10 1.18 6.40
C ALA A 126 7.08 0.65 7.41
N ALA A 127 7.54 0.12 8.55
CA ALA A 127 6.66 -0.39 9.61
C ALA A 127 5.83 0.76 10.23
N VAL A 128 6.46 1.90 10.43
CA VAL A 128 5.85 3.08 11.01
C VAL A 128 4.88 3.77 10.05
N THR A 129 5.25 3.92 8.78
CA THR A 129 4.37 4.54 7.77
C THR A 129 3.15 3.69 7.47
N SER A 130 3.21 2.37 7.70
CA SER A 130 2.10 1.42 7.50
C SER A 130 1.27 1.16 8.77
N ALA A 131 1.69 1.72 9.92
CA ALA A 131 1.03 1.49 11.20
C ALA A 131 -0.38 2.09 11.26
N PRO A 132 -0.64 3.33 10.80
CA PRO A 132 -1.99 3.90 10.78
C PRO A 132 -2.99 3.02 10.01
N GLU A 133 -2.58 2.50 8.85
CA GLU A 133 -3.35 1.63 7.98
C GLU A 133 -3.60 0.27 8.64
N ALA A 134 -2.59 -0.29 9.29
CA ALA A 134 -2.72 -1.55 10.02
C ALA A 134 -3.74 -1.42 11.15
N VAL A 135 -3.70 -0.32 11.92
CA VAL A 135 -4.66 -0.05 13.01
C VAL A 135 -6.07 0.15 12.45
N ALA A 136 -6.24 0.92 11.37
CA ALA A 136 -7.53 1.13 10.72
C ALA A 136 -8.13 -0.19 10.20
N THR A 137 -7.31 -1.02 9.55
CA THR A 137 -7.70 -2.34 9.03
C THR A 137 -8.09 -3.29 10.17
N LEU A 138 -7.32 -3.31 11.26
CA LEU A 138 -7.65 -4.11 12.45
C LEU A 138 -8.96 -3.66 13.09
N ALA A 139 -9.22 -2.35 13.13
CA ALA A 139 -10.46 -1.81 13.65
C ALA A 139 -11.67 -2.27 12.82
N THR A 140 -11.59 -2.22 11.48
CA THR A 140 -12.68 -2.66 10.60
C THR A 140 -12.89 -4.16 10.64
N LEU A 141 -11.82 -4.96 10.75
CA LEU A 141 -11.90 -6.41 10.95
C LEU A 141 -12.58 -6.79 12.28
N ARG A 142 -12.26 -6.08 13.37
CA ARG A 142 -12.91 -6.29 14.68
C ARG A 142 -14.41 -5.96 14.66
N LEU A 143 -14.83 -5.13 13.71
CA LEU A 143 -16.23 -4.78 13.48
C LEU A 143 -16.92 -5.74 12.51
N GLY A 144 -16.24 -6.79 12.04
CA GLY A 144 -16.77 -7.72 11.04
C GLY A 144 -16.82 -7.15 9.62
N ALA A 145 -16.34 -5.92 9.39
CA ALA A 145 -16.36 -5.22 8.11
C ALA A 145 -15.15 -5.62 7.24
N VAL A 146 -15.14 -6.87 6.78
CA VAL A 146 -14.00 -7.46 6.03
C VAL A 146 -13.79 -6.77 4.69
N ASP A 147 -14.86 -6.43 3.96
CA ASP A 147 -14.73 -5.78 2.65
C ASP A 147 -14.14 -4.36 2.78
N LEU A 148 -14.49 -3.62 3.85
CA LEU A 148 -13.90 -2.32 4.19
C LEU A 148 -12.43 -2.44 4.60
N ALA A 149 -12.06 -3.52 5.31
CA ALA A 149 -10.67 -3.82 5.63
C ALA A 149 -9.83 -4.06 4.36
N ILE A 150 -10.38 -4.79 3.39
CA ILE A 150 -9.74 -5.04 2.09
C ILE A 150 -9.65 -3.75 1.27
N GLY A 151 -10.70 -2.93 1.27
CA GLY A 151 -10.72 -1.61 0.63
C GLY A 151 -9.62 -0.70 1.15
N ASN A 152 -9.46 -0.63 2.48
CA ASN A 152 -8.40 0.13 3.13
C ASN A 152 -6.99 -0.37 2.71
N LEU A 153 -6.78 -1.68 2.74
CA LEU A 153 -5.48 -2.28 2.37
C LEU A 153 -5.10 -1.98 0.90
N LEU A 154 -6.03 -2.21 -0.02
CA LEU A 154 -5.78 -2.03 -1.46
C LEU A 154 -5.71 -0.55 -1.84
N GLY A 155 -6.58 0.27 -1.27
CA GLY A 155 -6.60 1.71 -1.51
C GLY A 155 -5.32 2.39 -1.03
N SER A 156 -4.81 2.01 0.14
CA SER A 156 -3.55 2.55 0.69
C SER A 156 -2.34 2.16 -0.15
N ASN A 157 -2.28 0.92 -0.64
CA ASN A 157 -1.22 0.48 -1.56
C ASN A 157 -1.27 1.23 -2.91
N LEU A 158 -2.45 1.46 -3.46
CA LEU A 158 -2.60 2.27 -4.68
C LEU A 158 -2.21 3.73 -4.44
N PHE A 159 -2.53 4.27 -3.27
CA PHE A 159 -2.14 5.62 -2.87
C PHE A 159 -0.62 5.76 -2.73
N ALA A 160 0.06 4.76 -2.14
CA ALA A 160 1.51 4.73 -2.07
C ALA A 160 2.17 4.76 -3.47
N ILE A 161 1.56 4.09 -4.46
CA ILE A 161 2.05 4.18 -5.85
C ILE A 161 1.79 5.56 -6.46
N ALA A 162 0.63 6.16 -6.19
CA ALA A 162 0.35 7.52 -6.63
C ALA A 162 1.33 8.53 -6.02
N LEU A 163 1.80 8.32 -4.78
CA LEU A 163 2.84 9.14 -4.17
C LEU A 163 4.15 9.09 -4.95
N ILE A 164 4.58 7.93 -5.48
CA ILE A 164 5.78 7.83 -6.33
C ILE A 164 5.67 8.76 -7.55
N ALA A 165 4.49 8.83 -8.18
CA ALA A 165 4.25 9.72 -9.31
C ALA A 165 4.27 11.21 -8.90
N ILE A 166 3.77 11.53 -7.70
CA ILE A 166 3.82 12.90 -7.15
C ILE A 166 5.27 13.28 -6.82
N ASP A 167 6.03 12.38 -6.21
CA ASP A 167 7.44 12.57 -5.88
C ASP A 167 8.29 12.75 -7.13
N ASP A 168 8.01 11.99 -8.20
CA ASP A 168 8.68 12.15 -9.49
C ASP A 168 8.42 13.51 -10.14
N LEU A 169 7.21 14.08 -9.97
CA LEU A 169 6.93 15.44 -10.43
C LEU A 169 7.71 16.50 -9.66
N ALA A 170 7.94 16.27 -8.36
CA ALA A 170 8.69 17.17 -7.48
C ALA A 170 10.21 17.01 -7.61
N TYR A 171 10.68 15.86 -8.11
CA TYR A 171 12.10 15.56 -8.27
C TYR A 171 12.65 16.17 -9.58
N LEU A 172 13.35 17.29 -9.44
CA LEU A 172 13.86 18.09 -10.57
C LEU A 172 15.11 17.54 -11.32
N PRO A 173 16.03 16.78 -10.70
CA PRO A 173 17.28 16.35 -11.36
C PRO A 173 17.10 15.40 -12.57
N GLY A 174 15.92 14.80 -12.74
CA GLY A 174 15.63 13.80 -13.77
C GLY A 174 14.58 12.82 -13.28
N PRO A 175 14.30 11.72 -13.99
CA PRO A 175 13.33 10.73 -13.51
C PRO A 175 13.76 10.12 -12.18
N LEU A 176 12.90 10.16 -11.17
CA LEU A 176 13.16 9.64 -9.82
C LEU A 176 13.67 8.21 -9.84
N LEU A 177 13.05 7.33 -10.64
CA LEU A 177 13.44 5.93 -10.74
C LEU A 177 14.84 5.70 -11.36
N ALA A 178 15.41 6.68 -12.06
CA ALA A 178 16.76 6.58 -12.63
C ALA A 178 17.86 6.75 -11.56
N ASP A 179 17.55 7.46 -10.46
CA ASP A 179 18.49 7.73 -9.37
C ASP A 179 18.38 6.70 -8.22
N VAL A 180 17.41 5.78 -8.31
CA VAL A 180 17.23 4.71 -7.33
C VAL A 180 18.35 3.67 -7.45
N SER A 181 18.95 3.32 -6.31
CA SER A 181 19.98 2.27 -6.22
C SER A 181 19.47 0.90 -6.69
N ILE A 182 20.31 0.14 -7.42
CA ILE A 182 20.02 -1.24 -7.88
C ILE A 182 19.63 -2.16 -6.71
N ALA A 183 20.12 -1.89 -5.50
CA ALA A 183 19.76 -2.66 -4.31
C ALA A 183 18.24 -2.67 -4.05
N HIS A 184 17.55 -1.59 -4.44
CA HIS A 184 16.09 -1.48 -4.31
C HIS A 184 15.33 -2.17 -5.46
N ALA A 185 15.99 -2.52 -6.57
CA ALA A 185 15.34 -3.20 -7.69
C ALA A 185 14.93 -4.63 -7.37
N ALA A 186 15.79 -5.36 -6.65
CA ALA A 186 15.44 -6.66 -6.10
C ALA A 186 14.20 -6.55 -5.20
N SER A 187 14.15 -5.50 -4.38
CA SER A 187 13.04 -5.25 -3.45
C SER A 187 11.75 -4.84 -4.12
N SER A 188 11.81 -4.03 -5.18
CA SER A 188 10.63 -3.71 -5.99
C SER A 188 10.08 -4.97 -6.65
N PHE A 189 10.93 -5.84 -7.19
CA PHE A 189 10.49 -7.11 -7.78
C PHE A 189 9.84 -8.04 -6.75
N LEU A 190 10.45 -8.19 -5.57
CA LEU A 190 9.91 -8.99 -4.47
C LEU A 190 8.61 -8.39 -3.91
N ALA A 191 8.49 -7.07 -3.79
CA ALA A 191 7.25 -6.39 -3.41
C ALA A 191 6.13 -6.61 -4.44
N MET A 192 6.48 -6.66 -5.72
CA MET A 192 5.58 -7.00 -6.83
C MET A 192 5.06 -8.44 -6.70
N MET A 193 5.95 -9.39 -6.41
CA MET A 193 5.59 -10.78 -6.14
C MET A 193 4.69 -10.93 -4.91
N MET A 194 5.01 -10.24 -3.82
CA MET A 194 4.19 -10.23 -2.60
C MET A 194 2.80 -9.64 -2.87
N SER A 195 2.72 -8.54 -3.61
CA SER A 195 1.45 -7.92 -4.00
C SER A 195 0.63 -8.85 -4.92
N GLY A 196 1.28 -9.54 -5.86
CA GLY A 196 0.66 -10.57 -6.68
C GLY A 196 0.12 -11.74 -5.86
N LEU A 197 0.90 -12.23 -4.91
CA LEU A 197 0.49 -13.32 -4.02
C LEU A 197 -0.68 -12.89 -3.11
N ALA A 198 -0.68 -11.65 -2.61
CA ALA A 198 -1.78 -11.09 -1.84
C ALA A 198 -3.06 -10.98 -2.67
N VAL A 199 -2.97 -10.50 -3.91
CA VAL A 199 -4.10 -10.44 -4.87
C VAL A 199 -4.61 -11.84 -5.20
N VAL A 200 -3.73 -12.79 -5.51
CA VAL A 200 -4.11 -14.20 -5.73
C VAL A 200 -4.79 -14.78 -4.50
N GLY A 201 -4.29 -14.47 -3.30
CA GLY A 201 -4.90 -14.92 -2.06
C GLY A 201 -6.30 -14.37 -1.82
N LEU A 202 -6.53 -13.10 -2.17
CA LEU A 202 -7.84 -12.46 -2.13
C LEU A 202 -8.80 -13.03 -3.19
N LEU A 203 -8.29 -13.41 -4.37
CA LEU A 203 -9.07 -13.95 -5.49
C LEU A 203 -9.47 -15.42 -5.29
N LEU A 204 -8.53 -16.24 -4.81
CA LEU A 204 -8.73 -17.67 -4.61
C LEU A 204 -9.44 -17.99 -3.29
N ARG A 205 -9.44 -17.05 -2.33
CA ARG A 205 -9.93 -17.23 -0.95
C ARG A 205 -9.70 -18.65 -0.42
N PRO A 206 -8.45 -19.15 -0.37
CA PRO A 206 -8.21 -20.54 0.02
C PRO A 206 -8.69 -20.74 1.47
N GLN A 207 -9.55 -21.73 1.69
CA GLN A 207 -10.05 -22.05 3.02
C GLN A 207 -9.03 -22.79 3.89
N SER A 208 -7.86 -23.14 3.35
CA SER A 208 -6.80 -23.84 4.07
C SER A 208 -6.11 -22.90 5.06
N ARG A 209 -6.20 -23.26 6.35
CA ARG A 209 -5.51 -22.57 7.44
C ARG A 209 -4.37 -23.44 7.96
N VAL A 210 -3.19 -22.85 8.16
CA VAL A 210 -2.00 -23.51 8.74
C VAL A 210 -2.13 -23.56 10.25
N LEU A 211 -2.54 -22.43 10.83
CA LEU A 211 -2.83 -22.24 12.25
C LEU A 211 -4.29 -21.75 12.37
N ARG A 212 -4.90 -21.89 13.56
CA ARG A 212 -6.29 -21.47 13.85
C ARG A 212 -6.67 -20.09 13.26
N SER A 213 -5.69 -19.19 13.13
CA SER A 213 -5.86 -17.81 12.60
C SER A 213 -4.99 -17.45 11.38
N VAL A 214 -4.06 -18.29 10.91
CA VAL A 214 -3.06 -17.92 9.87
C VAL A 214 -3.26 -18.72 8.58
N SER A 215 -3.41 -18.01 7.46
CA SER A 215 -3.49 -18.60 6.11
C SER A 215 -2.09 -18.96 5.58
N TRP A 216 -2.02 -19.98 4.71
CA TRP A 216 -0.82 -20.31 3.95
C TRP A 216 -0.26 -19.11 3.18
N ILE A 217 -1.14 -18.22 2.69
CA ILE A 217 -0.73 -17.00 1.97
C ILE A 217 0.07 -16.07 2.88
N SER A 218 -0.35 -15.88 4.13
CA SER A 218 0.36 -15.04 5.10
C SER A 218 1.74 -15.60 5.43
N LEU A 219 1.85 -16.94 5.54
CA LEU A 219 3.13 -17.60 5.76
C LEU A 219 4.07 -17.41 4.56
N MET A 220 3.56 -17.58 3.33
CA MET A 220 4.36 -17.37 2.12
C MET A 220 4.77 -15.91 1.95
N LEU A 221 3.90 -14.94 2.28
CA LEU A 221 4.26 -13.52 2.32
C LEU A 221 5.40 -13.26 3.31
N LEU A 222 5.34 -13.82 4.52
CA LEU A 222 6.42 -13.68 5.51
C LEU A 222 7.73 -14.30 5.02
N VAL A 223 7.66 -15.49 4.41
CA VAL A 223 8.83 -16.19 3.86
C VAL A 223 9.45 -15.46 2.66
N ILE A 224 8.67 -14.70 1.88
CA ILE A 224 9.22 -13.85 0.81
C ILE A 224 9.78 -12.53 1.39
N TYR A 225 9.13 -11.99 2.42
CA TYR A 225 9.52 -10.74 3.05
C TYR A 225 10.86 -10.82 3.80
N LEU A 226 11.06 -11.84 4.62
CA LEU A 226 12.25 -11.95 5.48
C LEU A 226 13.56 -12.02 4.68
N PRO A 227 13.70 -12.87 3.64
CA PRO A 227 14.88 -12.90 2.79
C PRO A 227 15.08 -11.60 2.00
N ASN A 228 14.00 -10.94 1.56
CA ASN A 228 14.12 -9.63 0.91
C ASN A 228 14.70 -8.58 1.85
N SER A 229 14.19 -8.51 3.08
CA SER A 229 14.71 -7.59 4.10
C SER A 229 16.16 -7.89 4.46
N LEU A 230 16.55 -9.17 4.48
CA LEU A 230 17.93 -9.59 4.71
C LEU A 230 18.84 -9.32 3.51
N PHE A 231 18.34 -9.45 2.28
CA PHE A 231 19.09 -9.11 1.08
C PHE A 231 19.40 -7.62 1.03
N LEU A 232 18.39 -6.79 1.31
CA LEU A 232 18.54 -5.34 1.50
C LEU A 232 19.51 -5.00 2.63
N TYR A 233 19.49 -5.76 3.72
CA TYR A 233 20.44 -5.61 4.81
C TYR A 233 21.89 -5.82 4.36
N LEU A 234 22.13 -6.87 3.58
CA LEU A 234 23.49 -7.25 3.20
C LEU A 234 24.06 -6.45 2.02
N HIS A 235 23.19 -5.87 1.17
CA HIS A 235 23.59 -5.24 -0.10
C HIS A 235 23.12 -3.79 -0.27
N GLY A 236 22.36 -3.27 0.68
CA GLY A 236 21.90 -1.88 0.67
C GLY A 236 22.98 -0.94 1.17
N GLN A 237 23.82 -0.45 0.25
CA GLN A 237 24.78 0.63 0.53
C GLN A 237 24.09 1.97 0.81
#